data_AF-A0A7J6NTW8-F1
#
_entry.id   AF-A0A7J6NTW8-F1
#
_cell.length_a   1.000
_cell.length_b   1.000
_cell.length_c   1.000
_cell.angle_alpha   90.00
_cell.angle_beta   90.00
_cell.angle_gamma   90.00
#
_symmetry.space_group_name_H-M   'P 1'
#
loop_
_entity.id
_entity.type
_entity.pdbx_description
1 polymer ?
#
loop_
_entity_poly.entity_id
_entity_poly.type
_entity_poly.pdbx_seq_one_letter_code
_entity_poly.pdbx_strand_id
1 'polypeptide(L)'
;MKRFRGRPLPLVHVALLLPSPCYSSVTPAAAILSYSTYWAVYGALSRHRRGREREKSLCVTQLVYSIQTIIIGCKCIFEGWDELWTNAAFGYNPELPLVEVHLNLSIGFVLYNLHHSLTWYRKGLLHDLILLFSLVLSDILEYYGLAMVVSSIIASLGSAAYLLYIRKDTTRGHLEFIICFGFSRLLLLFWTLFVVYKAFDPPRTQWRVIGVWSPPCVVAMQLLVFWAEIDSWGISVPKVPSRAVAKVPNFHEEYA
;
A
#
# COMPACT_ATOMS: atom_id res chain seq x y z
N MET A 1 -33.91 3.65 16.95
CA MET A 1 -32.54 4.17 16.77
C MET A 1 -32.59 5.47 15.98
N LYS A 2 -32.22 6.60 16.61
CA LYS A 2 -32.28 7.95 16.01
C LYS A 2 -31.16 8.13 14.98
N ARG A 3 -31.50 8.59 13.77
CA ARG A 3 -30.55 8.95 12.71
C ARG A 3 -29.75 10.17 13.14
N PHE A 4 -28.46 10.00 13.39
CA PHE A 4 -27.52 11.12 13.47
C PHE A 4 -27.41 11.78 12.09
N ARG A 5 -28.11 12.90 11.91
CA ARG A 5 -27.80 13.88 10.84
C ARG A 5 -26.59 14.68 11.32
N GLY A 6 -25.39 14.11 11.17
CA GLY A 6 -24.15 14.84 11.34
C GLY A 6 -24.01 15.86 10.23
N ARG A 7 -23.92 17.15 10.60
CA ARG A 7 -23.43 18.22 9.71
C ARG A 7 -22.02 17.85 9.24
N PRO A 8 -21.59 18.24 8.03
CA PRO A 8 -20.18 18.12 7.67
C PRO A 8 -19.37 18.93 8.68
N LEU A 9 -18.45 18.28 9.40
CA LEU A 9 -17.46 18.97 10.20
C LEU A 9 -16.55 19.76 9.24
N PRO A 10 -16.58 21.10 9.25
CA PRO A 10 -15.54 21.87 8.60
C PRO A 10 -14.34 21.94 9.57
N LEU A 11 -13.12 22.04 9.02
CA LEU A 11 -11.88 22.30 9.76
C LEU A 11 -11.32 21.16 10.63
N VAL A 12 -10.81 20.12 9.96
CA VAL A 12 -9.50 19.52 10.33
C VAL A 12 -8.68 19.39 9.04
N HIS A 13 -8.60 20.49 8.30
CA HIS A 13 -7.61 20.69 7.25
C HIS A 13 -6.68 21.77 7.80
N VAL A 14 -5.36 21.57 7.68
CA VAL A 14 -4.24 22.48 7.98
C VAL A 14 -3.27 22.00 9.09
N ALA A 15 -3.67 21.16 10.05
CA ALA A 15 -2.75 20.83 11.17
C ALA A 15 -1.67 19.75 10.90
N LEU A 16 -1.62 19.14 9.71
CA LEU A 16 -0.57 18.16 9.33
C LEU A 16 0.37 18.67 8.23
N LEU A 17 0.32 19.98 7.91
CA LEU A 17 1.20 20.64 6.94
C LEU A 17 2.31 21.43 7.64
N LEU A 18 2.95 20.85 8.65
CA LEU A 18 4.24 21.38 9.09
C LEU A 18 5.31 20.76 8.18
N PRO A 19 5.98 21.55 7.32
CA PRO A 19 7.16 21.04 6.63
C PRO A 19 8.16 20.62 7.70
N SER A 20 8.51 19.34 7.72
CA SER A 20 9.64 18.87 8.50
C SER A 20 10.88 19.63 8.03
N PRO A 21 11.73 20.16 8.92
CA PRO A 21 12.86 21.00 8.56
C PRO A 21 13.96 20.29 7.74
N CYS A 22 13.79 19.01 7.39
CA CYS A 22 14.79 18.21 6.69
C CYS A 22 14.64 18.14 5.16
N TYR A 23 13.59 18.74 4.58
CA TYR A 23 13.36 18.71 3.11
C TYR A 23 14.36 19.61 2.36
N SER A 24 15.48 19.04 1.89
CA SER A 24 16.47 19.78 1.08
C SER A 24 16.67 19.28 -0.36
N SER A 25 16.13 18.11 -0.76
CA SER A 25 16.40 17.55 -2.09
C SER A 25 15.18 17.22 -2.97
N VAL A 26 13.97 17.06 -2.43
CA VAL A 26 12.73 16.98 -3.22
C VAL A 26 11.83 18.16 -2.94
N THR A 27 11.54 18.95 -3.98
CA THR A 27 10.75 20.17 -3.86
C THR A 27 9.42 19.86 -3.18
N PRO A 28 8.99 20.64 -2.17
CA PRO A 28 7.64 20.60 -1.59
C PRO A 28 6.54 20.58 -2.67
N ALA A 29 6.83 21.15 -3.84
CA ALA A 29 6.00 21.12 -5.04
C ALA A 29 5.65 19.70 -5.53
N ALA A 30 6.54 18.70 -5.43
CA ALA A 30 6.26 17.33 -5.89
C ALA A 30 5.32 16.57 -4.95
N ALA A 31 5.48 16.74 -3.64
CA ALA A 31 4.55 16.22 -2.64
C ALA A 31 3.18 16.92 -2.74
N ILE A 32 3.18 18.26 -2.89
CA ILE A 32 1.98 19.07 -3.11
C ILE A 32 1.30 18.70 -4.44
N LEU A 33 2.05 18.48 -5.52
CA LEU A 33 1.49 18.02 -6.79
C LEU A 33 0.84 16.66 -6.59
N SER A 34 1.57 15.65 -6.12
CA SER A 34 1.04 14.30 -5.86
C SER A 34 -0.24 14.33 -5.02
N TYR A 35 -0.22 15.04 -3.89
CA TYR A 35 -1.36 15.18 -3.00
C TYR A 35 -2.53 15.92 -3.67
N SER A 36 -2.25 16.99 -4.42
CA SER A 36 -3.27 17.76 -5.14
C SER A 36 -3.81 17.04 -6.37
N THR A 37 -3.06 16.19 -7.07
CA THR A 37 -3.59 15.35 -8.16
C THR A 37 -4.56 14.31 -7.61
N TYR A 38 -4.23 13.65 -6.48
CA TYR A 38 -5.16 12.73 -5.84
C TYR A 38 -6.41 13.45 -5.33
N TRP A 39 -6.26 14.62 -4.70
CA TRP A 39 -7.40 15.43 -4.25
C TRP A 39 -8.19 16.06 -5.41
N ALA A 40 -7.58 16.36 -6.55
CA ALA A 40 -8.27 16.90 -7.73
C ALA A 40 -9.03 15.82 -8.49
N VAL A 41 -8.41 14.65 -8.69
CA VAL A 41 -9.09 13.45 -9.22
C VAL A 41 -10.23 13.04 -8.28
N TYR A 42 -10.00 13.10 -6.97
CA TYR A 42 -11.02 12.87 -5.95
C TYR A 42 -12.10 13.95 -5.93
N GLY A 43 -11.76 15.23 -5.95
CA GLY A 43 -12.71 16.34 -5.94
C GLY A 43 -13.64 16.31 -7.16
N ALA A 44 -13.10 15.88 -8.30
CA ALA A 44 -13.87 15.66 -9.53
C ALA A 44 -14.81 14.44 -9.43
N LEU A 45 -14.39 13.35 -8.76
CA LEU A 45 -15.18 12.10 -8.66
C LEU A 45 -16.15 12.06 -7.46
N SER A 46 -15.83 12.73 -6.36
CA SER A 46 -16.54 12.65 -5.07
C SER A 46 -17.67 13.66 -4.91
N ARG A 47 -17.62 14.81 -5.60
CA ARG A 47 -18.63 15.89 -5.47
C ARG A 47 -20.05 15.50 -5.89
N HIS A 48 -20.26 14.36 -6.55
CA HIS A 48 -21.54 14.10 -7.21
C HIS A 48 -22.25 12.77 -6.94
N ARG A 49 -21.75 11.82 -6.13
CA ARG A 49 -22.26 10.44 -6.24
C ARG A 49 -22.69 9.75 -4.93
N ARG A 50 -23.82 9.02 -4.99
CA ARG A 50 -24.43 8.24 -3.87
C ARG A 50 -24.29 6.74 -4.14
N GLY A 51 -24.08 5.92 -3.09
CA GLY A 51 -24.18 4.45 -3.17
C GLY A 51 -23.16 3.77 -4.09
N ARG A 52 -23.62 2.85 -4.95
CA ARG A 52 -22.82 1.98 -5.87
C ARG A 52 -21.78 2.70 -6.73
N GLU A 53 -21.97 3.99 -6.99
CA GLU A 53 -21.01 4.79 -7.75
C GLU A 53 -19.75 5.15 -6.96
N ARG A 54 -19.80 5.10 -5.62
CA ARG A 54 -18.64 5.33 -4.73
C ARG A 54 -17.69 4.16 -4.70
N GLU A 55 -18.23 2.94 -4.66
CA GLU A 55 -17.43 1.70 -4.76
C GLU A 55 -16.70 1.65 -6.10
N LYS A 56 -17.36 2.03 -7.20
CA LYS A 56 -16.72 2.16 -8.50
C LYS A 56 -15.59 3.20 -8.50
N SER A 57 -15.80 4.36 -7.86
CA SER A 57 -14.75 5.38 -7.74
C SER A 57 -13.55 4.86 -6.94
N LEU A 58 -13.77 4.18 -5.81
CA LEU A 58 -12.70 3.60 -5.00
C LEU A 58 -11.90 2.56 -5.79
N CYS A 59 -12.58 1.66 -6.52
CA CYS A 59 -11.92 0.67 -7.37
C CYS A 59 -11.08 1.31 -8.49
N VAL A 60 -11.57 2.39 -9.11
CA VAL A 60 -10.81 3.10 -10.16
C VAL A 60 -9.60 3.83 -9.56
N THR A 61 -9.78 4.53 -8.43
CA THR A 61 -8.67 5.22 -7.74
C THR A 61 -7.61 4.22 -7.29
N GLN A 62 -8.02 3.10 -6.67
CA GLN A 62 -7.11 2.02 -6.26
C GLN A 62 -6.36 1.43 -7.47
N LEU A 63 -7.04 1.22 -8.60
CA LEU A 63 -6.39 0.69 -9.82
C LEU A 63 -5.35 1.67 -10.37
N VAL A 64 -5.69 2.96 -10.45
CA VAL A 64 -4.77 4.02 -10.92
C VAL A 64 -3.57 4.12 -9.98
N TYR A 65 -3.78 4.12 -8.67
CA TYR A 65 -2.71 4.10 -7.68
C TYR A 65 -1.83 2.87 -7.86
N SER A 66 -2.40 1.67 -7.93
CA SER A 66 -1.62 0.44 -8.08
C SER A 66 -0.75 0.46 -9.34
N ILE A 67 -1.27 0.97 -10.46
CA ILE A 67 -0.48 1.14 -11.70
C ILE A 67 0.66 2.15 -11.50
N GLN A 68 0.38 3.32 -10.92
CA GLN A 68 1.40 4.34 -10.68
C GLN A 68 2.50 3.85 -9.73
N THR A 69 2.11 3.21 -8.62
CA THR A 69 3.02 2.60 -7.64
C THR A 69 3.91 1.56 -8.29
N ILE A 70 3.37 0.69 -9.16
CA ILE A 70 4.17 -0.28 -9.89
C ILE A 70 5.16 0.42 -10.83
N ILE A 71 4.72 1.37 -11.65
CA ILE A 71 5.59 2.05 -12.63
C ILE A 71 6.72 2.83 -11.94
N ILE A 72 6.36 3.67 -10.97
CA ILE A 72 7.33 4.50 -10.24
C ILE A 72 8.23 3.59 -9.40
N GLY A 73 7.66 2.61 -8.71
CA GLY A 73 8.42 1.70 -7.86
C GLY A 73 9.41 0.85 -8.64
N CYS A 74 9.03 0.33 -9.82
CA CYS A 74 9.98 -0.36 -10.69
C CYS A 74 11.14 0.56 -11.09
N LYS A 75 10.87 1.84 -11.39
CA LYS A 75 11.91 2.81 -11.70
C LYS A 75 12.84 3.07 -10.50
N CYS A 76 12.30 3.19 -9.28
CA CYS A 76 13.10 3.29 -8.06
C CYS A 76 14.02 2.06 -7.86
N ILE A 77 13.51 0.85 -8.14
CA ILE A 77 14.29 -0.40 -8.05
C ILE A 77 15.42 -0.42 -9.08
N PHE A 78 15.18 0.04 -10.30
CA PHE A 78 16.23 0.09 -11.32
C PHE A 78 17.32 1.10 -10.98
N GLU A 79 16.96 2.29 -10.48
CA GLU A 79 17.93 3.33 -10.10
C GLU A 79 18.67 2.99 -8.80
N GLY A 80 18.00 2.36 -7.84
CA GLY A 80 18.57 1.93 -6.56
C GLY A 80 18.95 0.45 -6.50
N TRP A 81 19.24 -0.19 -7.64
CA TRP A 81 19.40 -1.65 -7.72
C TRP A 81 20.47 -2.19 -6.77
N ASP A 82 21.65 -1.55 -6.76
CA ASP A 82 22.76 -2.00 -5.92
C ASP A 82 22.49 -1.75 -4.43
N GLU A 83 21.92 -0.59 -4.10
CA GLU A 83 21.50 -0.21 -2.75
C GLU A 83 20.42 -1.16 -2.22
N LEU A 84 19.51 -1.63 -3.07
CA LEU A 84 18.44 -2.54 -2.70
C LEU A 84 18.98 -3.87 -2.16
N TRP A 85 19.98 -4.45 -2.83
CA TRP A 85 20.51 -5.76 -2.45
C TRP A 85 21.57 -5.68 -1.35
N THR A 86 22.24 -4.54 -1.23
CA THR A 86 23.30 -4.34 -0.23
C THR A 86 22.75 -3.76 1.06
N ASN A 87 21.79 -2.84 0.97
CA ASN A 87 21.37 -1.94 2.04
C ASN A 87 19.87 -1.58 2.04
N ALA A 88 18.97 -2.48 1.64
CA ALA A 88 17.52 -2.20 1.62
C ALA A 88 16.93 -1.64 2.94
N ALA A 89 17.49 -2.02 4.09
CA ALA A 89 17.00 -1.62 5.40
C ALA A 89 17.33 -0.17 5.77
N PHE A 90 18.52 0.31 5.37
CA PHE A 90 19.09 1.58 5.83
C PHE A 90 19.65 2.45 4.70
N GLY A 91 19.33 2.14 3.44
CA GLY A 91 19.63 3.00 2.30
C GLY A 91 19.00 4.38 2.49
N TYR A 92 19.78 5.42 2.21
CA TYR A 92 19.41 6.80 2.50
C TYR A 92 18.45 7.34 1.43
N ASN A 93 17.22 7.69 1.83
CA ASN A 93 16.15 8.11 0.93
C ASN A 93 16.49 9.39 0.14
N PRO A 94 17.14 10.42 0.73
CA PRO A 94 17.43 11.67 0.02
C PRO A 94 18.40 11.53 -1.16
N GLU A 95 19.19 10.46 -1.20
CA GLU A 95 20.03 10.12 -2.35
C GLU A 95 19.23 9.47 -3.50
N LEU A 96 17.97 9.12 -3.26
CA LEU A 96 17.07 8.44 -4.20
C LEU A 96 15.77 9.26 -4.38
N PRO A 97 15.77 10.33 -5.19
CA PRO A 97 14.63 11.25 -5.31
C PRO A 97 13.31 10.57 -5.69
N LEU A 98 13.35 9.50 -6.49
CA LEU A 98 12.15 8.75 -6.86
C LEU A 98 11.54 7.96 -5.69
N VAL A 99 12.37 7.53 -4.72
CA VAL A 99 11.89 6.87 -3.50
C VAL A 99 11.04 7.84 -2.71
N GLU A 100 11.48 9.09 -2.54
CA GLU A 100 10.70 10.12 -1.85
C GLU A 100 9.40 10.47 -2.59
N VAL A 101 9.45 10.56 -3.93
CA VAL A 101 8.23 10.74 -4.75
C VAL A 101 7.26 9.58 -4.51
N HIS A 102 7.76 8.34 -4.49
CA HIS A 102 6.94 7.17 -4.23
C HIS A 102 6.37 7.16 -2.80
N LEU A 103 7.17 7.48 -1.78
CA LEU A 103 6.71 7.57 -0.39
C LEU A 103 5.59 8.60 -0.25
N ASN A 104 5.76 9.78 -0.85
CA ASN A 104 4.74 10.84 -0.85
C ASN A 104 3.46 10.41 -1.58
N LEU A 105 3.58 9.70 -2.70
CA LEU A 105 2.45 9.11 -3.42
C LEU A 105 1.67 8.14 -2.52
N SER A 106 2.39 7.24 -1.85
CA SER A 106 1.82 6.23 -0.95
C SER A 106 1.17 6.86 0.28
N ILE A 107 1.79 7.89 0.90
CA ILE A 107 1.20 8.63 2.02
C ILE A 107 -0.13 9.28 1.60
N GLY A 108 -0.14 9.98 0.46
CA GLY A 108 -1.35 10.60 -0.07
C GLY A 108 -2.48 9.59 -0.30
N PHE A 109 -2.14 8.42 -0.86
CA PHE A 109 -3.10 7.35 -1.09
C PHE A 109 -3.62 6.71 0.21
N VAL A 110 -2.75 6.43 1.18
CA VAL A 110 -3.16 5.86 2.47
C VAL A 110 -4.02 6.83 3.26
N LEU A 111 -3.71 8.14 3.24
CA LEU A 111 -4.58 9.17 3.84
C LEU A 111 -5.96 9.22 3.18
N TYR A 112 -6.02 9.03 1.86
CA TYR A 112 -7.26 8.91 1.12
C TYR A 112 -8.08 7.68 1.59
N ASN A 113 -7.45 6.51 1.68
CA ASN A 113 -8.10 5.30 2.18
C ASN A 113 -8.55 5.47 3.63
N LEU A 114 -7.71 6.04 4.50
CA LEU A 114 -8.03 6.28 5.91
C LEU A 114 -9.24 7.20 6.07
N HIS A 115 -9.32 8.28 5.27
CA HIS A 115 -10.50 9.14 5.25
C HIS A 115 -11.76 8.34 4.89
N HIS A 116 -11.69 7.50 3.85
CA HIS A 116 -12.78 6.63 3.44
C HIS A 116 -13.16 5.60 4.52
N SER A 117 -12.16 5.01 5.17
CA SER A 117 -12.33 4.02 6.23
C SER A 117 -13.02 4.63 7.46
N LEU A 118 -12.65 5.87 7.81
CA LEU A 118 -13.25 6.64 8.92
C LEU A 118 -14.68 7.11 8.62
N THR A 119 -14.96 7.48 7.37
CA THR A 119 -16.24 8.10 7.00
C THR A 119 -17.33 7.11 6.58
N TRP A 120 -16.96 6.02 5.90
CA TRP A 120 -17.92 5.12 5.26
C TRP A 120 -17.79 3.65 5.66
N TYR A 121 -16.58 3.15 5.92
CA TYR A 121 -16.35 1.71 6.07
C TYR A 121 -15.15 1.37 6.95
N ARG A 122 -15.38 0.95 8.19
CA ARG A 122 -14.28 0.72 9.17
C ARG A 122 -13.37 -0.48 8.88
N LYS A 123 -13.60 -1.25 7.82
CA LYS A 123 -12.70 -2.37 7.52
C LYS A 123 -11.41 -1.83 6.90
N GLY A 124 -10.27 -2.33 7.36
CA GLY A 124 -8.95 -1.88 6.88
C GLY A 124 -8.39 -0.66 7.61
N LEU A 125 -9.09 -0.09 8.61
CA LEU A 125 -8.58 1.07 9.36
C LEU A 125 -7.22 0.79 10.02
N LEU A 126 -7.08 -0.37 10.66
CA LEU A 126 -5.82 -0.74 11.32
C LEU A 126 -4.68 -0.94 10.31
N HIS A 127 -4.98 -1.57 9.16
CA HIS A 127 -4.06 -1.69 8.04
C HIS A 127 -3.56 -0.32 7.56
N ASP A 128 -4.49 0.60 7.28
CA ASP A 128 -4.16 1.94 6.79
C ASP A 128 -3.34 2.75 7.82
N LEU A 129 -3.64 2.60 9.12
CA LEU A 129 -2.87 3.24 10.20
C LEU A 129 -1.44 2.71 10.29
N ILE A 130 -1.27 1.38 10.18
CA ILE A 130 0.05 0.75 10.21
C ILE A 130 0.88 1.20 9.00
N LEU A 131 0.29 1.18 7.80
CA LEU A 131 0.99 1.64 6.59
C LEU A 131 1.36 3.12 6.68
N LEU A 132 0.44 3.97 7.14
CA LEU A 132 0.72 5.40 7.30
C LEU A 132 1.87 5.63 8.29
N PHE A 133 1.84 4.95 9.42
CA PHE A 133 2.91 5.03 10.42
C PHE A 133 4.25 4.61 9.82
N SER A 134 4.30 3.48 9.11
CA SER A 134 5.54 2.99 8.50
C SER A 134 6.08 3.94 7.42
N LEU A 135 5.21 4.51 6.59
CA LEU A 135 5.60 5.47 5.55
C LEU A 135 6.12 6.79 6.15
N VAL A 136 5.40 7.36 7.10
CA VAL A 136 5.79 8.63 7.76
C VAL A 136 7.06 8.45 8.56
N LEU A 137 7.21 7.33 9.27
CA LEU A 137 8.41 7.05 10.03
C LEU A 137 9.63 6.83 9.11
N SER A 138 9.44 6.19 7.95
CA SER A 138 10.49 6.09 6.92
C SER A 138 10.89 7.46 6.35
N ASP A 139 9.93 8.36 6.16
CA ASP A 139 10.19 9.74 5.72
C ASP A 139 10.98 10.54 6.78
N ILE A 140 10.55 10.49 8.05
CA ILE A 140 11.20 11.20 9.17
C ILE A 140 12.61 10.68 9.42
N LEU A 141 12.81 9.37 9.31
CA LEU A 141 14.09 8.73 9.55
C LEU A 141 15.03 8.77 8.33
N GLU A 142 14.51 9.16 7.16
CA GLU A 142 15.26 9.26 5.90
C GLU A 142 15.91 7.96 5.43
N TYR A 143 15.47 6.81 5.94
CA TYR A 143 15.91 5.49 5.50
C TYR A 143 14.72 4.55 5.32
N TYR A 144 14.98 3.30 4.89
CA TYR A 144 13.97 2.25 4.71
C TYR A 144 12.98 2.49 3.55
N GLY A 145 13.17 3.55 2.76
CA GLY A 145 12.26 3.91 1.68
C GLY A 145 12.26 2.89 0.54
N LEU A 146 13.41 2.36 0.13
CA LEU A 146 13.49 1.29 -0.89
C LEU A 146 12.75 0.02 -0.45
N ALA A 147 12.85 -0.36 0.82
CA ALA A 147 12.10 -1.49 1.36
C ALA A 147 10.58 -1.27 1.34
N MET A 148 10.15 -0.04 1.62
CA MET A 148 8.75 0.37 1.49
C MET A 148 8.27 0.39 0.04
N VAL A 149 9.11 0.80 -0.91
CA VAL A 149 8.81 0.75 -2.35
C VAL A 149 8.53 -0.69 -2.79
N VAL A 150 9.42 -1.63 -2.50
CA VAL A 150 9.22 -3.04 -2.88
C VAL A 150 7.96 -3.60 -2.24
N SER A 151 7.73 -3.34 -0.94
CA SER A 151 6.53 -3.77 -0.24
C SER A 151 5.26 -3.23 -0.92
N SER A 152 5.27 -1.96 -1.33
CA SER A 152 4.15 -1.30 -2.00
C SER A 152 3.88 -1.83 -3.40
N ILE A 153 4.92 -2.20 -4.16
CA ILE A 153 4.76 -2.86 -5.47
C ILE A 153 4.08 -4.22 -5.28
N ILE A 154 4.57 -5.03 -4.34
CA ILE A 154 4.03 -6.36 -4.08
C ILE A 154 2.55 -6.27 -3.66
N ALA A 155 2.23 -5.33 -2.76
CA ALA A 155 0.85 -5.05 -2.34
C ALA A 155 -0.04 -4.58 -3.50
N SER A 156 0.50 -3.71 -4.36
CA SER A 156 -0.22 -3.19 -5.54
C SER A 156 -0.48 -4.25 -6.60
N LEU A 157 0.45 -5.19 -6.81
CA LEU A 157 0.23 -6.35 -7.68
C LEU A 157 -0.91 -7.23 -7.15
N GLY A 158 -0.94 -7.48 -5.84
CA GLY A 158 -2.05 -8.22 -5.20
C GLY A 158 -3.39 -7.51 -5.37
N SER A 159 -3.41 -6.19 -5.16
CA SER A 159 -4.61 -5.36 -5.32
C SER A 159 -5.10 -5.32 -6.77
N ALA A 160 -4.19 -5.20 -7.74
CA ALA A 160 -4.54 -5.23 -9.17
C ALA A 160 -5.12 -6.59 -9.58
N ALA A 161 -4.53 -7.70 -9.11
CA ALA A 161 -5.05 -9.04 -9.36
C ALA A 161 -6.47 -9.22 -8.79
N TYR A 162 -6.72 -8.74 -7.58
CA TYR A 162 -8.05 -8.75 -6.97
C TYR A 162 -9.08 -7.95 -7.77
N LEU A 163 -8.73 -6.74 -8.20
CA LEU A 163 -9.62 -5.89 -9.00
C LEU A 163 -9.94 -6.51 -10.37
N LEU A 164 -8.96 -7.17 -10.99
CA LEU A 164 -9.16 -7.90 -12.24
C LEU A 164 -10.07 -9.12 -12.04
N TYR A 165 -9.94 -9.83 -10.92
CA TYR A 165 -10.83 -10.94 -10.56
C TYR A 165 -12.28 -10.50 -10.41
N ILE A 166 -12.55 -9.45 -9.61
CA ILE A 166 -13.91 -8.92 -9.42
C ILE A 166 -14.57 -8.56 -10.76
N ARG A 167 -13.78 -8.12 -11.74
CA ARG A 167 -14.30 -7.72 -13.06
C ARG A 167 -14.67 -8.90 -13.95
N LYS A 168 -13.98 -10.04 -13.84
CA LYS A 168 -14.19 -11.21 -14.72
C LYS A 168 -15.14 -12.26 -14.12
N ASP A 169 -15.17 -12.42 -12.79
CA ASP A 169 -16.03 -13.35 -12.03
C ASP A 169 -16.17 -14.75 -12.68
N THR A 170 -15.04 -15.34 -13.10
CA THR A 170 -14.99 -16.70 -13.65
C THR A 170 -14.18 -17.64 -12.76
N THR A 171 -14.46 -18.94 -12.80
CA THR A 171 -13.68 -19.97 -12.07
C THR A 171 -12.20 -19.93 -12.43
N ARG A 172 -11.87 -19.73 -13.72
CA ARG A 172 -10.50 -19.55 -14.19
C ARG A 172 -9.87 -18.28 -13.61
N GLY A 173 -10.61 -17.17 -13.60
CA GLY A 173 -10.17 -15.92 -12.96
C GLY A 173 -9.96 -16.06 -11.46
N HIS A 174 -10.74 -16.90 -10.77
CA HIS A 174 -10.56 -17.21 -9.35
C HIS A 174 -9.25 -17.96 -9.10
N LEU A 175 -8.95 -18.98 -9.93
CA LEU A 175 -7.70 -19.72 -9.85
C LEU A 175 -6.50 -18.82 -10.16
N GLU A 176 -6.57 -18.03 -11.23
CA GLU A 176 -5.53 -17.04 -11.59
C GLU A 176 -5.29 -16.04 -10.44
N PHE A 177 -6.35 -15.58 -9.79
CA PHE A 177 -6.26 -14.73 -8.60
C PHE A 177 -5.56 -15.42 -7.44
N ILE A 178 -5.97 -16.63 -7.06
CA ILE A 178 -5.36 -17.38 -5.96
C ILE A 178 -3.86 -17.57 -6.21
N ILE A 179 -3.46 -17.92 -7.43
CA ILE A 179 -2.06 -18.12 -7.79
C ILE A 179 -1.29 -16.80 -7.72
N CYS A 180 -1.77 -15.74 -8.38
CA CYS A 180 -1.07 -14.46 -8.40
C CYS A 180 -0.96 -13.84 -7.01
N PHE A 181 -2.04 -13.88 -6.25
CA PHE A 181 -2.11 -13.32 -4.90
C PHE A 181 -1.33 -14.17 -3.89
N GLY A 182 -1.39 -15.50 -4.00
CA GLY A 182 -0.57 -16.41 -3.19
C GLY A 182 0.92 -16.19 -3.44
N PHE A 183 1.33 -16.10 -4.71
CA PHE A 183 2.72 -15.81 -5.09
C PHE A 183 3.18 -14.44 -4.59
N SER A 184 2.35 -13.39 -4.69
CA SER A 184 2.71 -12.07 -4.17
C SER A 184 2.95 -12.09 -2.65
N ARG A 185 2.25 -12.94 -1.89
CA ARG A 185 2.50 -13.08 -0.45
C ARG A 185 3.75 -13.88 -0.12
N LEU A 186 4.05 -14.92 -0.88
CA LEU A 186 5.34 -15.61 -0.74
C LEU A 186 6.50 -14.65 -1.03
N LEU A 187 6.34 -13.81 -2.05
CA LEU A 187 7.32 -12.76 -2.36
C LEU A 187 7.42 -11.72 -1.23
N LEU A 188 6.30 -11.31 -0.63
CA LEU A 188 6.30 -10.40 0.51
C LEU A 188 6.96 -11.01 1.75
N LEU A 189 6.74 -12.29 2.01
CA LEU A 189 7.38 -13.02 3.10
C LEU A 189 8.90 -13.09 2.88
N PHE A 190 9.33 -13.51 1.68
CA PHE A 190 10.74 -13.52 1.32
C PHE A 190 11.37 -12.14 1.49
N TRP A 191 10.71 -11.10 0.96
CA TRP A 191 11.18 -9.72 1.06
C TRP A 191 11.29 -9.26 2.52
N THR A 192 10.28 -9.58 3.34
CA THR A 192 10.29 -9.26 4.77
C THR A 192 11.47 -9.90 5.48
N LEU A 193 11.72 -11.19 5.24
CA LEU A 193 12.86 -11.89 5.83
C LEU A 193 14.19 -11.31 5.35
N PHE A 194 14.29 -10.94 4.08
CA PHE A 194 15.48 -10.31 3.51
C PHE A 194 15.77 -8.96 4.17
N VAL A 195 14.78 -8.08 4.31
CA VAL A 195 14.95 -6.77 4.95
C VAL A 195 15.28 -6.90 6.43
N VAL A 196 14.65 -7.85 7.14
CA VAL A 196 14.98 -8.16 8.54
C VAL A 196 16.43 -8.63 8.66
N TYR A 197 16.88 -9.52 7.78
CA TYR A 197 18.28 -9.95 7.74
C TYR A 197 19.22 -8.76 7.53
N LYS A 198 18.92 -7.88 6.56
CA LYS A 198 19.70 -6.67 6.30
C LYS A 198 19.66 -5.65 7.44
N ALA A 199 18.59 -5.60 8.22
CA ALA A 199 18.51 -4.75 9.41
C ALA A 199 19.47 -5.22 10.52
N PHE A 200 19.72 -6.52 10.63
CA PHE A 200 20.67 -7.09 11.60
C PHE A 200 22.11 -7.18 11.10
N ASP A 201 22.32 -7.07 9.79
CA ASP A 201 23.65 -7.06 9.16
C ASP A 201 23.87 -5.79 8.30
N PRO A 202 23.80 -4.57 8.89
CA PRO A 202 24.01 -3.36 8.14
C PRO A 202 25.47 -3.22 7.68
N PRO A 203 25.73 -2.56 6.53
CA PRO A 203 27.08 -2.28 6.08
C PRO A 203 27.89 -1.55 7.15
N ARG A 204 29.17 -1.93 7.36
CA ARG A 204 30.07 -1.36 8.38
C ARG A 204 30.14 0.17 8.36
N THR A 205 29.97 0.77 7.20
CA THR A 205 29.96 2.22 6.98
C THR A 205 28.79 2.91 7.69
N GLN A 206 27.68 2.22 7.91
CA GLN A 206 26.48 2.80 8.50
C GLN A 206 26.34 2.59 10.01
N TRP A 207 27.10 1.68 10.63
CA TRP A 207 27.06 1.45 12.09
C TRP A 207 27.38 2.68 12.93
N ARG A 208 28.07 3.68 12.36
CA ARG A 208 28.38 4.95 13.05
C ARG A 208 27.25 5.98 12.96
N VAL A 209 26.34 5.80 12.02
CA VAL A 209 25.22 6.73 11.71
C VAL A 209 23.90 6.16 12.22
N ILE A 210 23.76 4.84 12.18
CA ILE A 210 22.59 4.09 12.64
C ILE A 210 22.65 3.96 14.16
N GLY A 211 21.67 4.51 14.86
CA GLY A 211 21.52 4.34 16.30
C GLY A 211 21.22 2.88 16.67
N VAL A 212 21.56 2.46 17.89
CA VAL A 212 21.33 1.08 18.38
C VAL A 212 19.84 0.67 18.32
N TRP A 213 18.94 1.66 18.35
CA TRP A 213 17.49 1.48 18.27
C TRP A 213 16.97 1.30 16.83
N SER A 214 17.74 1.66 15.80
CA SER A 214 17.28 1.67 14.41
C SER A 214 17.01 0.26 13.85
N PRO A 215 17.87 -0.77 14.08
CA PRO A 215 17.55 -2.15 13.67
C PRO A 215 16.23 -2.70 14.23
N PRO A 216 15.96 -2.67 15.55
CA PRO A 216 14.68 -3.17 16.05
C PRO A 216 13.49 -2.35 15.55
N CYS A 217 13.65 -1.05 15.29
CA CYS A 217 12.59 -0.24 14.66
C CYS A 217 12.26 -0.70 13.23
N VAL A 218 13.28 -0.89 12.38
CA VAL A 218 13.08 -1.36 10.99
C VAL A 218 12.44 -2.75 10.98
N VAL A 219 12.90 -3.65 11.84
CA VAL A 219 12.31 -4.99 11.98
C VAL A 219 10.85 -4.91 12.40
N ALA A 220 10.53 -4.11 13.43
CA ALA A 220 9.16 -3.93 13.88
C ALA A 220 8.27 -3.35 12.76
N MET A 221 8.75 -2.34 12.03
CA MET A 221 8.04 -1.75 10.89
C MET A 221 7.78 -2.79 9.80
N GLN A 222 8.79 -3.57 9.40
CA GLN A 222 8.64 -4.57 8.35
C GLN A 222 7.67 -5.69 8.75
N LEU A 223 7.72 -6.13 10.00
CA LEU A 223 6.78 -7.14 10.52
C LEU A 223 5.35 -6.59 10.60
N LEU A 224 5.18 -5.33 10.99
CA LEU A 224 3.86 -4.68 11.01
C LEU A 224 3.29 -4.52 9.60
N VAL A 225 4.11 -4.11 8.61
CA VAL A 225 3.70 -4.03 7.20
C VAL A 225 3.31 -5.41 6.69
N PHE A 226 4.14 -6.44 6.93
CA PHE A 226 3.81 -7.81 6.56
C PHE A 226 2.49 -8.27 7.18
N TRP A 227 2.30 -8.01 8.48
CA TRP A 227 1.09 -8.38 9.18
C TRP A 227 -0.15 -7.67 8.63
N ALA A 228 -0.08 -6.36 8.41
CA ALA A 228 -1.19 -5.59 7.83
C ALA A 228 -1.57 -6.17 6.46
N GLU A 229 -0.57 -6.43 5.62
CA GLU A 229 -0.73 -6.98 4.28
C GLU A 229 -1.33 -8.40 4.28
N ILE A 230 -1.01 -9.22 5.28
CA ILE A 230 -1.62 -10.55 5.47
C ILE A 230 -3.02 -10.45 6.08
N ASP A 231 -3.26 -9.61 7.09
CA ASP A 231 -4.59 -9.44 7.70
C ASP A 231 -5.63 -9.00 6.66
N SER A 232 -5.20 -8.22 5.66
CA SER A 232 -6.03 -7.88 4.51
C SER A 232 -6.62 -9.11 3.79
N TRP A 233 -6.00 -10.31 3.88
CA TRP A 233 -6.54 -11.58 3.35
C TRP A 233 -7.85 -11.99 4.01
N GLY A 234 -7.96 -11.86 5.33
CA GLY A 234 -9.16 -12.27 6.07
C GLY A 234 -10.41 -11.51 5.60
N ILE A 235 -10.20 -10.34 5.02
CA ILE A 235 -11.23 -9.46 4.47
C ILE A 235 -11.48 -9.71 2.97
N SER A 236 -10.47 -10.20 2.24
CA SER A 236 -10.45 -10.20 0.77
C SER A 236 -10.51 -11.56 0.09
N VAL A 237 -10.34 -12.70 0.78
CA VAL A 237 -10.64 -14.02 0.18
C VAL A 237 -12.14 -14.07 -0.14
N PRO A 238 -12.53 -14.01 -1.42
CA PRO A 238 -13.93 -14.12 -1.78
C PRO A 238 -14.37 -15.54 -1.41
N LYS A 239 -15.46 -15.66 -0.64
CA LYS A 239 -16.17 -16.95 -0.60
C LYS A 239 -16.47 -17.32 -2.04
N VAL A 240 -16.17 -18.58 -2.43
CA VAL A 240 -16.41 -19.09 -3.79
C VAL A 240 -17.81 -18.60 -4.23
N PRO A 241 -17.93 -17.87 -5.34
CA PRO A 241 -19.22 -17.32 -5.74
C PRO A 241 -20.21 -18.47 -5.90
N SER A 242 -21.38 -18.37 -5.27
CA SER A 242 -22.43 -19.40 -5.30
C SER A 242 -22.90 -19.75 -6.72
N ARG A 243 -22.67 -18.86 -7.69
CA ARG A 243 -22.87 -19.11 -9.13
C ARG A 243 -21.81 -20.02 -9.78
N ALA A 244 -20.59 -20.08 -9.25
CA ALA A 244 -19.56 -21.01 -9.69
C ALA A 244 -19.77 -22.42 -9.12
N VAL A 245 -20.35 -22.51 -7.91
CA VAL A 245 -20.77 -23.79 -7.31
C VAL A 245 -21.94 -24.41 -8.08
N ALA A 246 -22.86 -23.58 -8.61
CA ALA A 246 -23.98 -24.05 -9.44
C ALA A 246 -23.60 -24.54 -10.86
N LYS A 247 -22.31 -24.45 -11.25
CA LYS A 247 -21.80 -24.88 -12.56
C LYS A 247 -20.78 -26.01 -12.48
N VAL A 248 -20.61 -26.62 -11.31
CA VAL A 248 -19.95 -27.93 -11.22
C VAL A 248 -21.02 -28.95 -11.60
N PRO A 249 -20.93 -29.64 -12.75
CA PRO A 249 -21.80 -30.78 -13.00
C PRO A 249 -21.58 -31.73 -11.81
N ASN A 250 -22.66 -32.26 -11.24
CA ASN A 250 -22.56 -33.35 -10.28
C ASN A 250 -21.73 -34.46 -10.93
N PHE A 251 -20.46 -34.55 -10.56
CA PHE A 251 -19.51 -35.57 -11.02
C PHE A 251 -19.75 -36.89 -10.27
N HIS A 252 -21.03 -37.25 -10.09
CA HIS A 252 -21.45 -38.45 -9.37
C HIS A 252 -22.63 -39.20 -10.03
N GLU A 253 -23.01 -38.88 -11.26
CA GLU A 253 -24.02 -39.67 -12.00
C GLU A 253 -23.50 -40.32 -13.29
N GLU A 254 -22.18 -40.34 -13.52
CA GLU A 254 -21.58 -41.02 -14.68
C GLU A 254 -20.56 -42.10 -14.28
N TYR A 255 -20.84 -42.81 -13.19
CA TYR A 255 -20.41 -44.20 -13.03
C TYR A 255 -21.52 -44.95 -12.29
N ALA A 256 -22.27 -45.73 -13.07
CA ALA A 256 -23.08 -46.84 -12.59
C ALA A 256 -22.24 -47.84 -11.77
#